data_AF-B7K0J8-F1
#
_entry.id   AF-B7K0J8-F1
#
_cell.length_a   1.000
_cell.length_b   1.000
_cell.length_c   1.000
_cell.angle_alpha   90.00
_cell.angle_beta   90.00
_cell.angle_gamma   90.00
#
_symmetry.space_group_name_H-M   'P 1'
#
loop_
_entity.id
_entity.type
_entity.pdbx_description
1 polymer ?
#
loop_
_entity_poly.entity_id
_entity_poly.type
_entity_poly.pdbx_seq_one_letter_code
_entity_poly.pdbx_strand_id
1 'polypeptide(L)'
;MKPSRLRDELIEEIYLIPDTELAQIYQMIHDFRLSSEKRQDNLKNTLKFAGNWDDLTEEQFTKLSAQITLRRQQASRERRNDESIADLH
;
A
#
# COMPACT_ATOMS: atom_id res chain seq x y z
N MET A 1 -4.31 -27.15 -2.64
CA MET A 1 -4.58 -27.79 -1.33
C MET A 1 -5.74 -27.08 -0.66
N LYS A 2 -6.69 -27.81 -0.06
CA LYS A 2 -7.78 -27.18 0.71
C LYS A 2 -7.18 -26.58 1.99
N PRO A 3 -7.45 -25.31 2.33
CA PRO A 3 -6.80 -24.62 3.45
C PRO A 3 -7.04 -25.26 4.83
N SER A 4 -8.04 -26.14 4.98
CA SER A 4 -8.31 -26.82 6.25
C SER A 4 -7.24 -27.87 6.59
N ARG A 5 -6.81 -28.70 5.62
CA ARG A 5 -5.86 -29.80 5.88
C ARG A 5 -4.48 -29.31 6.33
N LEU A 6 -4.01 -28.22 5.75
CA LEU A 6 -2.69 -27.66 6.08
C LEU A 6 -2.63 -27.14 7.52
N ARG A 7 -3.75 -26.65 8.08
CA ARG A 7 -3.79 -26.20 9.48
C ARG A 7 -3.69 -27.38 10.43
N ASP A 8 -4.41 -28.46 10.12
CA ASP A 8 -4.40 -29.68 10.92
C ASP A 8 -2.98 -30.29 10.92
N GLU A 9 -2.37 -30.42 9.74
CA GLU A 9 -0.97 -30.89 9.58
C GLU A 9 0.03 -30.01 10.34
N LEU A 10 -0.11 -28.68 10.29
CA LEU A 10 0.78 -27.76 11.01
C LEU A 10 0.65 -27.90 12.53
N ILE A 11 -0.57 -28.09 13.04
CA ILE A 11 -0.81 -28.27 14.48
C ILE A 11 -0.18 -29.58 14.94
N GLU A 12 -0.34 -30.67 14.17
CA GLU A 12 0.28 -31.95 14.49
C GLU A 12 1.81 -31.84 14.56
N GLU A 13 2.45 -31.16 13.60
CA GLU A 13 3.90 -30.93 13.62
C GLU A 13 4.35 -30.12 14.84
N ILE A 14 3.60 -29.08 15.24
CA ILE A 14 3.94 -28.28 16.43
C ILE A 14 3.91 -29.13 17.71
N TYR A 15 2.99 -30.10 17.80
CA TYR A 15 2.91 -31.00 18.96
C TYR A 15 4.09 -31.98 19.07
N LEU A 16 4.84 -32.19 17.98
CA LEU A 16 6.04 -33.04 18.00
C LEU A 16 7.30 -32.29 18.45
N ILE A 17 7.23 -30.96 18.57
CA ILE A 17 8.37 -30.11 18.93
C ILE A 17 8.57 -30.13 20.45
N PRO A 18 9.81 -30.26 20.95
CA PRO A 18 10.10 -30.17 22.38
C PRO A 18 9.72 -28.81 22.97
N ASP A 19 9.22 -28.80 24.21
CA ASP A 19 8.79 -27.58 24.92
C ASP A 19 9.87 -26.48 24.98
N THR A 20 11.15 -26.87 25.01
CA THR A 20 12.30 -25.96 25.02
C THR A 20 12.40 -25.10 23.75
N GLU A 21 11.82 -25.55 22.63
CA GLU A 21 11.86 -24.88 21.34
C GLU A 21 10.52 -24.23 20.95
N LEU A 22 9.43 -24.57 21.66
CA LEU A 22 8.09 -24.01 21.41
C LEU A 22 8.06 -22.48 21.49
N ALA A 23 8.86 -21.87 22.36
CA ALA A 23 8.94 -20.42 22.47
C ALA A 23 9.42 -19.76 21.16
N GLN A 24 10.36 -20.39 20.45
CA GLN A 24 10.90 -19.87 19.18
C GLN A 24 9.86 -20.01 18.07
N ILE A 25 9.16 -21.15 18.03
CA ILE A 25 8.08 -21.41 17.07
C ILE A 25 6.91 -20.44 17.29
N TYR A 26 6.52 -20.22 18.54
CA TYR A 26 5.50 -19.24 18.89
C TYR A 26 5.89 -17.84 18.41
N GLN A 27 7.12 -17.40 18.67
CA GLN A 27 7.60 -16.09 18.23
C GLN A 27 7.52 -15.96 16.70
N MET A 28 7.96 -16.98 15.95
CA MET A 28 7.91 -17.00 14.50
C MET A 28 6.47 -16.90 13.96
N ILE A 29 5.55 -17.69 14.51
CA ILE A 29 4.12 -17.65 14.13
C ILE A 29 3.50 -16.30 14.49
N HIS A 30 3.84 -15.76 15.66
CA HIS A 30 3.35 -14.47 16.14
C HIS A 30 3.79 -13.33 15.24
N ASP A 31 5.07 -13.27 14.88
CA ASP A 31 5.61 -12.25 13.98
C ASP A 31 5.03 -12.37 12.57
N PHE A 32 4.85 -13.61 12.09
CA PHE A 32 4.18 -13.85 10.82
C PHE A 32 2.75 -13.31 10.83
N ARG A 33 1.97 -13.56 11.90
CA ARG A 33 0.61 -13.03 12.07
C ARG A 33 0.61 -11.49 12.07
N LEU A 34 1.45 -10.85 12.87
CA LEU A 34 1.54 -9.39 12.95
C LEU A 34 1.93 -8.75 11.61
N SER A 35 2.85 -9.37 10.87
CA SER A 35 3.25 -8.88 9.54
C SER A 35 2.11 -9.02 8.51
N SER A 36 1.29 -10.07 8.62
CA SER A 36 0.12 -10.27 7.78
C SER A 36 -0.98 -9.25 8.07
N GLU A 37 -1.25 -9.00 9.35
CA GLU A 37 -2.22 -8.01 9.83
C GLU A 37 -1.86 -6.61 9.32
N LYS A 38 -0.58 -6.20 9.48
CA LYS A 38 -0.06 -4.94 8.93
C LYS A 38 -0.23 -4.83 7.41
N ARG A 39 -0.03 -5.92 6.66
CA ARG A 39 -0.26 -5.93 5.20
C ARG A 39 -1.72 -5.76 4.83
N GLN A 40 -2.64 -6.39 5.57
CA GLN A 40 -4.08 -6.24 5.35
C GLN A 40 -4.56 -4.83 5.69
N ASP A 41 -4.07 -4.24 6.78
CA ASP A 41 -4.40 -2.87 7.16
C ASP A 41 -3.89 -1.86 6.12
N ASN A 42 -2.66 -2.03 5.63
CA ASN A 42 -2.11 -1.19 4.57
C ASN A 42 -2.93 -1.31 3.28
N LEU A 43 -3.29 -2.52 2.86
CA LEU A 43 -4.12 -2.75 1.68
C LEU A 43 -5.50 -2.09 1.83
N LYS A 44 -6.14 -2.23 3.00
CA LYS A 44 -7.43 -1.60 3.31
C LYS A 44 -7.35 -0.08 3.30
N ASN A 45 -6.27 0.48 3.82
CA ASN A 45 -6.03 1.93 3.79
C ASN A 45 -5.79 2.42 2.35
N THR A 46 -4.96 1.74 1.56
CA THR A 46 -4.74 2.06 0.14
C THR A 46 -6.03 1.98 -0.67
N LEU A 47 -6.86 0.96 -0.46
CA LEU A 47 -8.17 0.83 -1.10
C LEU A 47 -9.15 1.95 -0.69
N LYS A 48 -9.14 2.37 0.58
CA LYS A 48 -9.92 3.52 1.05
C LYS A 48 -9.51 4.82 0.33
N PHE A 49 -8.21 5.03 0.12
CA PHE A 49 -7.73 6.17 -0.66
C PHE A 49 -8.04 6.07 -2.16
N ALA A 50 -8.12 4.87 -2.71
CA ALA A 50 -8.52 4.66 -4.10
C ALA A 50 -10.03 4.90 -4.32
N GLY A 51 -10.88 4.57 -3.34
CA GLY A 51 -12.33 4.82 -3.38
C GLY A 51 -12.74 6.29 -3.21
N ASN A 52 -11.86 7.14 -2.66
CA ASN A 52 -12.11 8.58 -2.54
C ASN A 52 -12.28 9.29 -3.90
N TRP A 53 -11.91 8.66 -5.02
CA TRP A 53 -12.18 9.20 -6.35
C TRP A 53 -13.63 8.97 -6.79
N ASP A 54 -14.26 7.88 -6.37
CA ASP A 54 -15.68 7.56 -6.64
C ASP A 54 -16.63 8.39 -5.77
N ASP A 55 -16.16 8.88 -4.61
CA ASP A 55 -16.92 9.76 -3.72
C ASP A 55 -16.89 11.25 -4.15
N LEU A 56 -16.12 11.61 -5.20
CA LEU A 56 -16.11 12.96 -5.73
C LEU A 56 -17.37 13.20 -6.57
N THR A 57 -18.05 14.32 -6.32
CA THR A 57 -19.09 14.77 -7.25
C THR A 57 -18.46 15.20 -8.58
N GLU A 58 -19.23 15.13 -9.66
CA GLU A 58 -18.78 15.58 -11.00
C GLU A 58 -18.21 17.01 -10.98
N GLU A 59 -18.79 17.88 -10.17
CA GLU A 59 -18.31 19.25 -9.97
C GLU A 59 -16.94 19.29 -9.28
N GLN A 60 -16.75 18.50 -8.22
CA GLN A 60 -15.48 18.41 -7.50
C GLN A 60 -14.38 17.81 -8.38
N PHE A 61 -14.72 16.78 -9.17
CA PHE A 61 -13.81 16.17 -10.13
C PHE A 61 -13.40 17.15 -11.24
N THR A 62 -14.37 17.87 -11.82
CA THR A 62 -14.12 18.87 -12.87
C THR A 62 -13.23 20.01 -12.37
N LYS A 63 -13.51 20.51 -11.15
CA LYS A 63 -12.71 21.56 -10.51
C LYS A 63 -11.28 21.09 -10.22
N LEU A 64 -11.12 19.86 -9.73
CA LEU A 64 -9.80 19.28 -9.48
C LEU A 64 -9.02 19.11 -10.79
N SER A 65 -9.65 18.60 -11.84
CA SER A 65 -9.06 18.40 -13.17
C SER A 65 -8.58 19.71 -13.80
N ALA A 66 -9.37 20.78 -13.67
CA ALA A 66 -8.99 22.12 -14.12
C ALA A 66 -7.75 22.65 -13.37
N GLN A 67 -7.69 22.47 -12.05
CA GLN A 67 -6.52 22.87 -11.25
C GLN A 67 -5.26 22.07 -11.61
N ILE A 68 -5.37 20.75 -11.81
CA ILE A 68 -4.24 19.90 -12.23
C ILE A 68 -3.73 20.37 -13.60
N THR A 69 -4.65 20.67 -14.53
CA THR A 69 -4.31 21.16 -15.87
C THR A 69 -3.58 22.50 -15.79
N LEU A 70 -4.08 23.45 -14.99
CA LEU A 70 -3.47 24.75 -14.80
C LEU A 70 -2.05 24.64 -14.22
N ARG A 71 -1.86 23.82 -13.18
CA ARG A 71 -0.54 23.62 -12.57
C ARG A 71 0.45 22.99 -13.55
N ARG A 72 0.01 22.02 -14.36
CA ARG A 72 0.86 21.42 -15.40
C ARG A 72 1.26 22.45 -16.45
N GLN A 73 0.32 23.26 -16.91
CA GLN A 73 0.62 24.34 -17.85
C GLN A 73 1.60 25.35 -17.27
N GLN A 74 1.42 25.74 -16.01
CA GLN A 74 2.32 26.67 -15.34
C GLN A 74 3.73 26.10 -15.18
N ALA A 75 3.86 24.88 -14.67
CA ALA A 75 5.17 24.21 -14.55
C ALA A 75 5.85 24.02 -15.93
N SER A 76 5.09 23.74 -17.00
CA SER A 76 5.63 23.68 -18.36
C SER A 76 6.08 25.04 -18.89
N ARG A 77 5.41 26.13 -18.53
CA ARG A 77 5.83 27.50 -18.89
C ARG A 77 7.09 27.90 -18.13
N GLU A 78 7.15 27.63 -16.83
CA GLU A 78 8.33 27.92 -15.99
C GLU A 78 9.57 27.21 -16.53
N ARG A 79 9.47 25.92 -16.87
CA ARG A 79 10.60 25.17 -17.47
C ARG A 79 11.10 25.75 -18.78
N ARG A 80 10.19 26.16 -19.67
CA ARG A 80 10.56 26.80 -20.94
C ARG A 80 11.22 28.17 -20.75
N ASN A 81 10.82 28.88 -19.70
CA ASN A 81 11.40 30.19 -19.40
C ASN A 81 12.82 30.05 -18.82
N ASP A 82 13.08 29.03 -18.01
CA ASP A 82 14.44 28.72 -17.52
C ASP A 82 15.37 28.26 -18.64
N GLU A 83 14.89 27.44 -19.59
CA GLU A 83 15.67 27.06 -20.80
C GLU A 83 16.00 28.28 -21.66
N SER A 84 15.03 29.19 -21.87
CA SER A 84 15.23 30.45 -22.60
C SER A 84 16.24 31.40 -21.94
N ILE A 85 16.39 31.36 -20.63
CA ILE A 85 17.34 32.22 -19.89
C ILE A 85 18.75 31.61 -19.93
N ALA A 86 18.86 30.27 -19.98
CA ALA A 86 20.14 29.57 -20.07
C ALA A 86 20.84 29.73 -21.44
N ASP A 87 20.09 29.95 -22.53
CA ASP A 87 20.63 30.14 -23.89
C ASP A 87 21.17 31.58 -24.16
N LEU A 88 21.11 32.47 -23.16
CA LEU A 88 21.54 33.88 -23.26
C LEU A 88 22.89 34.18 -22.59
N HIS A 89 23.64 33.16 -22.19
CA HIS A 89 24.98 33.24 -21.57
C HIS A 89 26.02 32.42 -22.34
#